data_AF-A0AB36ZZN5-F1
#
_entry.id   AF-A0AB36ZZN5-F1
#
_cell.length_a   1.000
_cell.length_b   1.000
_cell.length_c   1.000
_cell.angle_alpha   90.00
_cell.angle_beta   90.00
_cell.angle_gamma   90.00
#
_symmetry.space_group_name_H-M   'P 1'
#
loop_
_entity.id
_entity.type
_entity.pdbx_description
1 polymer ?
#
loop_
_entity_poly.entity_id
_entity_poly.type
_entity_poly.pdbx_seq_one_letter_code
_entity_poly.pdbx_strand_id
1 'polypeptide(L)'
;MKILLAPAETKNPNGDSKPVCEENFFLKELFSKREEIFELYENHIKSLDLQELSKWFGLKKIEEVKRYKQSLKNKPTMKAIQRYNGVAFDALAYDNLDNKQKAYIDDNVVLFSNLFGPIKASDLNYQY
;
A
#
# COMPACT_ATOMS: atom_id res chain seq x y z
N MET A 1 21.60 -9.37 -1.37
CA MET A 1 21.49 -8.06 -0.71
C MET A 1 20.01 -7.69 -0.60
N LYS A 2 19.58 -6.99 0.45
CA LYS A 2 18.22 -6.42 0.53
C LYS A 2 18.31 -4.92 0.78
N ILE A 3 17.49 -4.17 0.07
CA ILE A 3 17.36 -2.71 0.17
C ILE A 3 16.03 -2.42 0.83
N LEU A 4 16.03 -1.61 1.89
CA LEU A 4 14.83 -1.29 2.64
C LEU A 4 14.42 0.16 2.34
N LEU A 5 13.18 0.33 1.89
CA LEU A 5 12.57 1.65 1.69
C LEU A 5 11.56 1.93 2.79
N ALA A 6 11.62 3.15 3.31
CA ALA A 6 10.63 3.69 4.24
C ALA A 6 9.21 3.69 3.60
N PRO A 7 8.15 3.72 4.42
CA PRO A 7 6.81 3.97 3.92
C PRO A 7 6.74 5.32 3.20
N ALA A 8 5.83 5.43 2.23
CA ALA A 8 5.39 6.72 1.70
C ALA A 8 3.95 7.01 2.12
N GLU A 9 3.69 8.27 2.45
CA GLU A 9 2.34 8.74 2.76
C GLU A 9 1.47 8.70 1.50
N THR A 10 2.00 9.24 0.41
CA THR A 10 1.28 9.42 -0.85
C THR A 10 1.39 8.17 -1.72
N LYS A 11 0.27 7.84 -2.35
CA LYS A 11 0.09 6.64 -3.15
C LYS A 11 -0.51 7.02 -4.49
N ASN A 12 0.06 6.49 -5.56
CA ASN A 12 -0.51 6.61 -6.90
C ASN A 12 -1.92 6.00 -6.91
N PRO A 13 -2.90 6.65 -7.57
CA PRO A 13 -4.24 6.10 -7.72
C PRO A 13 -4.23 4.89 -8.66
N ASN A 14 -5.40 4.24 -8.79
CA ASN A 14 -5.67 3.14 -9.73
C ASN A 14 -5.00 1.80 -9.37
N GLY A 15 -5.05 0.87 -10.32
CA GLY A 15 -4.65 -0.52 -10.21
C GLY A 15 -5.50 -1.33 -11.19
N ASP A 16 -4.93 -2.38 -11.75
CA ASP A 16 -5.57 -3.25 -12.74
C ASP A 16 -5.51 -4.73 -12.35
N SER A 17 -4.86 -5.03 -11.22
CA SER A 17 -4.65 -6.38 -10.74
C SER A 17 -5.70 -6.80 -9.71
N LYS A 18 -5.78 -8.12 -9.48
CA LYS A 18 -6.73 -8.75 -8.55
C LYS A 18 -6.67 -8.14 -7.15
N PRO A 19 -7.79 -8.12 -6.39
CA PRO A 19 -7.77 -7.72 -4.98
C PRO A 19 -6.74 -8.49 -4.16
N VAL A 20 -6.39 -7.93 -2.99
CA VAL A 20 -5.40 -8.50 -2.08
C VAL A 20 -5.81 -9.91 -1.64
N CYS A 21 -4.88 -10.86 -1.77
CA CYS A 21 -4.93 -12.23 -1.31
C CYS A 21 -3.52 -12.72 -0.93
N GLU A 22 -3.41 -13.92 -0.33
CA GLU A 22 -2.15 -14.44 0.19
C GLU A 22 -1.04 -14.50 -0.86
N GLU A 23 -1.37 -14.86 -2.10
CA GLU A 23 -0.39 -14.96 -3.19
C GLU A 23 0.18 -13.61 -3.64
N ASN A 24 -0.39 -12.49 -3.18
CA ASN A 24 0.16 -11.18 -3.48
C ASN A 24 1.41 -10.82 -2.68
N PHE A 25 1.74 -11.58 -1.62
CA PHE A 25 2.82 -11.24 -0.71
C PHE A 25 3.93 -12.29 -0.66
N PHE A 26 5.18 -11.83 -0.56
CA PHE A 26 6.33 -12.73 -0.43
C PHE A 26 6.41 -13.44 0.93
N LEU A 27 5.99 -12.77 2.02
CA LEU A 27 5.92 -13.34 3.37
C LEU A 27 4.50 -13.82 3.62
N LYS A 28 4.15 -14.98 3.07
CA LYS A 28 2.81 -15.58 3.15
C LYS A 28 2.45 -15.98 4.58
N GLU A 29 3.44 -16.39 5.37
CA GLU A 29 3.30 -16.75 6.78
C GLU A 29 2.76 -15.61 7.65
N LEU A 30 2.89 -14.36 7.20
CA LEU A 30 2.34 -13.18 7.88
C LEU A 30 0.92 -12.83 7.42
N PHE A 31 0.38 -13.51 6.40
CA PHE A 31 -0.88 -13.10 5.78
C PHE A 31 -2.06 -13.15 6.75
N SER A 32 -2.18 -14.18 7.58
CA SER A 32 -3.23 -14.27 8.62
C SER A 32 -3.22 -13.07 9.58
N LYS A 33 -2.02 -12.58 9.93
CA LYS A 33 -1.86 -11.37 10.74
C LYS A 33 -2.17 -10.08 9.99
N ARG A 34 -1.87 -10.03 8.69
CA ARG A 34 -2.29 -8.91 7.84
C ARG A 34 -3.80 -8.85 7.71
N GLU A 35 -4.48 -9.99 7.59
CA GLU A 35 -5.94 -10.05 7.56
C GLU A 35 -6.54 -9.58 8.89
N GLU A 36 -6.02 -10.05 10.03
CA GLU A 36 -6.46 -9.60 11.36
C GLU A 36 -6.33 -8.08 11.51
N ILE A 37 -5.17 -7.50 11.17
CA ILE A 37 -4.93 -6.06 11.21
C ILE A 37 -5.85 -5.31 10.24
N PHE A 38 -6.06 -5.85 9.04
CA PHE A 38 -6.92 -5.25 8.04
C PHE A 38 -8.38 -5.18 8.51
N GLU A 39 -8.89 -6.25 9.11
CA GLU A 39 -10.24 -6.28 9.67
C GLU A 39 -10.40 -5.29 10.83
N LEU A 40 -9.42 -5.21 11.73
CA LEU A 40 -9.41 -4.21 12.80
C LEU A 40 -9.41 -2.79 12.25
N TYR A 41 -8.59 -2.51 11.23
CA TYR A 41 -8.56 -1.23 10.54
C TYR A 41 -9.91 -0.90 9.90
N GLU A 42 -10.49 -1.81 9.11
CA GLU A 42 -11.78 -1.60 8.45
C GLU A 42 -12.92 -1.36 9.44
N ASN A 43 -12.95 -2.12 10.54
CA ASN A 43 -13.96 -1.97 11.58
C ASN A 43 -13.80 -0.63 12.31
N HIS A 44 -12.57 -0.23 12.62
CA HIS A 44 -12.28 1.06 13.23
C HIS A 44 -12.75 2.21 12.33
N ILE A 45 -12.33 2.22 11.06
CA ILE A 45 -12.71 3.27 10.10
C ILE A 45 -14.23 3.36 9.91
N LYS A 46 -14.94 2.22 9.89
CA LYS A 46 -16.41 2.18 9.80
C LYS A 46 -17.10 2.76 11.04
N SER A 47 -16.48 2.61 12.22
CA SER A 47 -17.03 3.11 13.48
C SER A 47 -16.94 4.62 13.63
N LEU A 48 -15.99 5.28 12.93
CA LEU A 48 -15.76 6.71 13.03
C LEU A 48 -16.75 7.53 12.20
N ASP A 49 -17.15 8.69 12.74
CA ASP A 49 -17.81 9.73 11.95
C ASP A 49 -16.80 10.54 11.10
N LEU A 50 -17.28 11.49 10.29
CA LEU A 50 -16.39 12.25 9.39
C LEU A 50 -15.44 13.20 10.14
N GLN A 51 -15.80 13.71 11.33
CA GLN A 51 -14.95 14.59 12.12
C GLN A 51 -13.85 13.79 12.82
N GLU A 52 -14.20 12.64 13.39
CA GLU A 52 -13.25 11.72 14.01
C GLU A 52 -12.26 11.18 12.97
N LEU A 53 -12.76 10.81 11.78
CA LEU A 53 -11.94 10.35 10.67
C LEU A 53 -11.00 11.46 10.15
N SER A 54 -11.51 12.69 10.07
CA SER A 54 -10.71 13.88 9.74
C SER A 54 -9.56 14.07 10.73
N LYS A 55 -9.82 13.92 12.04
CA LYS A 55 -8.79 13.98 13.09
C LYS A 55 -7.80 12.83 12.99
N TRP A 56 -8.28 11.61 12.74
CA TRP A 56 -7.45 10.41 12.62
C TRP A 56 -6.43 10.51 11.48
N PHE A 57 -6.84 11.01 10.32
CA PHE A 57 -5.97 11.20 9.17
C PHE A 57 -5.27 12.56 9.12
N GLY A 58 -5.57 13.49 10.05
CA GLY A 58 -5.01 14.84 10.04
C GLY A 58 -5.46 15.70 8.84
N LEU A 59 -6.59 15.39 8.23
CA LEU A 59 -7.09 16.04 7.01
C LEU A 59 -8.14 17.09 7.32
N LYS A 60 -7.99 18.30 6.80
CA LYS A 60 -8.93 19.42 7.05
C LYS A 60 -10.15 19.45 6.12
N LYS A 61 -10.02 18.88 4.91
CA LYS A 61 -11.08 18.90 3.90
C LYS A 61 -11.94 17.65 3.98
N ILE A 62 -13.19 17.79 4.40
CA ILE A 62 -14.13 16.67 4.58
C ILE A 62 -14.34 15.86 3.29
N GLU A 63 -14.32 16.49 2.12
CA GLU A 63 -14.43 15.77 0.84
C GLU A 63 -13.26 14.80 0.61
N GLU A 64 -12.06 15.14 1.05
CA GLU A 64 -10.89 14.25 0.98
C GLU A 64 -11.00 13.13 2.03
N VAL A 65 -11.70 13.35 3.14
CA VAL A 65 -11.91 12.37 4.22
C VAL A 65 -12.89 11.27 3.79
N LYS A 66 -13.93 11.60 3.02
CA LYS A 66 -14.96 10.64 2.59
C LYS A 66 -14.39 9.42 1.85
N ARG A 67 -13.30 9.59 1.10
CA ARG A 67 -12.66 8.49 0.36
C ARG A 67 -12.15 7.37 1.27
N TYR A 68 -11.81 7.69 2.52
CA TYR A 68 -11.29 6.73 3.48
C TYR A 68 -12.38 5.88 4.12
N LYS A 69 -13.67 6.26 4.03
CA LYS A 69 -14.78 5.38 4.45
C LYS A 69 -15.02 4.20 3.51
N GLN A 70 -14.48 4.25 2.30
CA GLN A 70 -14.68 3.18 1.34
C GLN A 70 -13.82 1.97 1.71
N SER A 71 -14.46 0.81 1.79
CA SER A 71 -13.77 -0.45 2.07
C SER A 71 -12.68 -0.72 1.06
N LEU A 72 -11.55 -1.25 1.52
CA LEU A 72 -10.40 -1.58 0.68
C LEU A 72 -10.48 -3.00 0.12
N LYS A 73 -11.38 -3.84 0.62
CA LYS A 73 -11.43 -5.30 0.38
C LYS A 73 -11.42 -5.69 -1.11
N ASN A 74 -12.11 -4.92 -1.95
CA ASN A 74 -12.23 -5.21 -3.39
C ASN A 74 -11.52 -4.18 -4.26
N LYS A 75 -10.67 -3.32 -3.68
CA LYS A 75 -9.94 -2.33 -4.47
C LYS A 75 -8.91 -3.03 -5.34
N PRO A 76 -8.72 -2.56 -6.58
CA PRO A 76 -7.70 -3.11 -7.46
C PRO A 76 -6.31 -2.81 -6.90
N THR A 77 -5.36 -3.70 -7.20
CA THR A 77 -3.98 -3.59 -6.73
C THR A 77 -3.01 -3.24 -7.86
N MET A 78 -1.79 -2.90 -7.49
CA MET A 78 -0.62 -2.79 -8.38
C MET A 78 0.63 -3.14 -7.58
N LYS A 79 1.79 -3.24 -8.25
CA LYS A 79 3.07 -3.48 -7.57
C LYS A 79 3.35 -2.42 -6.51
N ALA A 80 3.85 -2.85 -5.35
CA ALA A 80 4.19 -1.97 -4.25
C ALA A 80 5.13 -0.84 -4.69
N ILE A 81 6.13 -1.14 -5.52
CA ILE A 81 7.09 -0.14 -6.03
C ILE A 81 6.45 0.94 -6.92
N GLN A 82 5.31 0.64 -7.54
CA GLN A 82 4.54 1.59 -8.35
C GLN A 82 3.39 2.23 -7.55
N ARG A 83 2.98 1.63 -6.44
CA ARG A 83 1.91 2.15 -5.57
C ARG A 83 2.36 3.40 -4.82
N TYR A 84 3.57 3.41 -4.29
CA TYR A 84 4.08 4.52 -3.48
C TYR A 84 4.76 5.56 -4.37
N ASN A 85 4.67 6.83 -3.99
CA ASN A 85 5.35 7.93 -4.66
C ASN A 85 6.01 8.88 -3.65
N GLY A 86 6.82 9.80 -4.17
CA GLY A 86 7.62 10.73 -3.36
C GLY A 86 9.11 10.55 -3.63
N VAL A 87 9.92 11.39 -2.98
CA VAL A 87 11.33 11.66 -3.38
C VAL A 87 12.15 10.40 -3.73
N ALA A 88 12.10 9.36 -2.91
CA ALA A 88 12.87 8.13 -3.16
C ALA A 88 12.34 7.33 -4.36
N PHE A 89 11.01 7.27 -4.54
CA PHE A 89 10.35 6.58 -5.64
C PHE A 89 10.50 7.35 -6.96
N ASP A 90 10.41 8.67 -6.88
CA ASP A 90 10.62 9.58 -8.01
C ASP A 90 12.06 9.47 -8.52
N ALA A 91 13.04 9.42 -7.61
CA ALA A 91 14.45 9.24 -7.95
C ALA A 91 14.74 7.84 -8.51
N LEU A 92 14.05 6.80 -8.02
CA LEU A 92 14.17 5.45 -8.57
C LEU A 92 13.63 5.37 -10.00
N ALA A 93 12.62 6.17 -10.32
CA ALA A 93 11.99 6.25 -11.65
C ALA A 93 11.70 4.87 -12.25
N TYR A 94 11.10 3.97 -11.45
CA TYR A 94 11.00 2.54 -11.74
C TYR A 94 10.44 2.24 -13.14
N ASP A 95 9.43 2.98 -13.59
CA ASP A 95 8.78 2.75 -14.89
C ASP A 95 9.73 3.01 -16.08
N ASN A 96 10.74 3.86 -15.91
CA ASN A 96 11.75 4.20 -16.92
C ASN A 96 12.90 3.19 -16.99
N LEU A 97 12.97 2.23 -16.04
CA LEU A 97 14.03 1.23 -15.99
C LEU A 97 13.82 0.11 -17.02
N ASP A 98 14.92 -0.51 -17.43
CA ASP A 98 14.89 -1.70 -18.27
C ASP A 98 14.43 -2.95 -17.49
N ASN A 99 14.17 -4.05 -18.19
CA ASN A 99 13.63 -5.27 -17.58
C ASN A 99 14.60 -5.93 -16.58
N LYS A 100 15.92 -5.82 -16.79
CA LYS A 100 16.92 -6.39 -15.86
C LYS A 100 16.97 -5.58 -14.57
N GLN A 101 16.92 -4.26 -14.69
CA GLN A 101 16.85 -3.35 -13.55
C GLN A 101 15.55 -3.53 -12.77
N LYS A 102 14.40 -3.63 -13.46
CA LYS A 102 13.09 -3.91 -12.84
C LYS A 102 13.10 -5.23 -12.06
N ALA A 103 13.60 -6.30 -12.67
CA ALA A 103 13.72 -7.60 -11.99
C ALA A 103 14.62 -7.52 -10.75
N TYR A 104 15.73 -6.79 -10.81
CA TYR A 104 16.59 -6.59 -9.65
C TYR A 104 15.86 -5.88 -8.51
N ILE A 105 15.09 -4.84 -8.81
CA ILE A 105 14.30 -4.10 -7.82
C ILE A 105 13.19 -4.98 -7.25
N ASP A 106 12.43 -5.65 -8.11
CA ASP A 106 11.40 -6.62 -7.75
C ASP A 106 11.92 -7.67 -6.77
N ASP A 107 13.19 -8.09 -6.92
CA ASP A 107 13.80 -9.12 -6.09
C ASP A 107 14.45 -8.63 -4.79
N ASN A 108 14.99 -7.43 -4.79
CA ASN A 108 15.89 -6.99 -3.72
C ASN A 108 15.35 -5.85 -2.87
N VAL A 109 14.27 -5.16 -3.29
CA VAL A 109 13.68 -4.06 -2.53
C VAL A 109 12.50 -4.53 -1.69
N VAL A 110 12.51 -4.16 -0.42
CA VAL A 110 11.41 -4.33 0.53
C VAL A 110 10.96 -2.95 1.00
N LEU A 111 9.65 -2.71 0.94
CA LEU A 111 9.00 -1.48 1.38
C LEU A 111 8.27 -1.76 2.69
N PHE A 112 8.30 -0.80 3.60
CA PHE A 112 7.45 -0.88 4.79
C PHE A 112 6.11 -0.21 4.51
N SER A 113 5.02 -0.96 4.72
CA SER A 113 3.64 -0.48 4.67
C SER A 113 3.09 -0.38 6.07
N ASN A 114 2.44 0.75 6.41
CA ASN A 114 1.82 0.91 7.73
C ASN A 114 0.72 -0.13 8.00
N LEU A 115 0.03 -0.60 6.96
CA LEU A 115 -1.05 -1.59 7.11
C LEU A 115 -0.57 -3.03 6.92
N PHE A 116 0.43 -3.24 6.06
CA PHE A 116 0.85 -4.59 5.66
C PHE A 116 2.23 -5.00 6.17
N GLY A 117 2.91 -4.13 6.91
CA GLY A 117 4.28 -4.35 7.35
C GLY A 117 5.25 -4.44 6.15
N PRO A 118 6.29 -5.29 6.22
CA PRO A 118 7.23 -5.44 5.12
C PRO A 118 6.58 -6.13 3.92
N ILE A 119 6.71 -5.53 2.74
CA ILE A 119 6.24 -6.06 1.45
C ILE A 119 7.33 -5.91 0.40
N LYS A 120 7.42 -6.84 -0.55
CA LYS A 120 8.41 -6.79 -1.62
C LYS A 120 7.99 -5.77 -2.69
N ALA A 121 8.94 -5.21 -3.43
CA ALA A 121 8.64 -4.29 -4.54
C ALA A 121 7.64 -4.87 -5.56
N SER A 122 7.71 -6.18 -5.80
CA SER A 122 6.83 -6.92 -6.71
C SER A 122 5.47 -7.31 -6.11
N ASP A 123 5.28 -7.20 -4.80
CA ASP A 123 4.02 -7.57 -4.14
C ASP A 123 2.89 -6.64 -4.58
N LEU A 124 1.65 -7.11 -4.55
CA LEU A 124 0.50 -6.32 -4.98
C LEU A 124 -0.28 -5.73 -3.79
N ASN A 125 -0.53 -4.41 -3.81
CA ASN A 125 -1.32 -3.73 -2.77
C ASN A 125 -2.28 -2.65 -3.33
N TYR A 126 -3.31 -2.34 -2.54
CA TYR A 126 -4.30 -1.30 -2.87
C TYR A 126 -3.87 0.08 -2.37
N GLN A 127 -4.55 1.11 -2.88
CA GLN A 127 -4.48 2.46 -2.35
C GLN A 127 -5.32 2.57 -1.07
N TYR A 128 -4.68 2.96 0.04
CA TYR A 128 -5.32 3.20 1.34
C TYR A 128 -4.94 4.56 1.92
#